data_AF-A0A426XLA9-F1
#
_entry.id   AF-A0A426XLA9-F1
#
_cell.length_a   1.000
_cell.length_b   1.000
_cell.length_c   1.000
_cell.angle_alpha   90.00
_cell.angle_beta   90.00
_cell.angle_gamma   90.00
#
_symmetry.space_group_name_H-M   'P 1'
#
loop_
_entity.id
_entity.type
_entity.pdbx_description
1 polymer ?
#
loop_
_entity_poly.entity_id
_entity_poly.type
_entity_poly.pdbx_seq_one_letter_code
_entity_poly.pdbx_strand_id
1 'polypeptide(L)'
;MELLSFMYSGKLSTTSPTLLLDVLMAADKFEVVSCMHHCTQLLRSLPMTTESALLYLDLPVSVSMASAVQPLTDAAKDYLANSYKDITKKLRKVLTCNDLDHELASKLVTEALFFKAEALCRQRAFSADESSHKRFMERAYKYRPLKVVEFDRPHPQCIVYLDLKREECAKLFPSGRVYSQAFHLGGQGFFLSAHCNLDQQSLFHCFGLFLGMQEKGSISFTVDYEFAARTKPSGEFVSKYKGYYTFTGGKAVGYRNLFATPWTSFMAEDSLYFINDTLHLRAELTIKQSQSPSLQ
;
A
#
# COMPACT_ATOMS: atom_id res chain seq x y z
N MET A 1 32.84 -9.67 13.82
CA MET A 1 34.02 -9.79 12.93
C MET A 1 34.10 -8.65 11.92
N GLU A 2 32.98 -8.20 11.33
CA GLU A 2 32.94 -7.09 10.35
C GLU A 2 33.59 -5.78 10.85
N LEU A 3 33.31 -5.33 12.08
CA LEU A 3 33.92 -4.10 12.61
C LEU A 3 35.45 -4.20 12.71
N LEU A 4 35.96 -5.33 13.21
CA LEU A 4 37.40 -5.58 13.27
C LEU A 4 38.00 -5.63 11.86
N SER A 5 37.34 -6.31 10.92
CA SER A 5 37.75 -6.33 9.51
C SER A 5 37.84 -4.91 8.94
N PHE A 6 36.85 -4.05 9.21
CA PHE A 6 36.86 -2.66 8.79
C PHE A 6 38.01 -1.86 9.41
N MET A 7 38.31 -2.05 10.70
CA MET A 7 39.42 -1.36 11.37
C MET A 7 40.79 -1.69 10.74
N TYR A 8 40.98 -2.92 10.25
CA TYR A 8 42.25 -3.33 9.63
C TYR A 8 42.30 -3.15 8.11
N SER A 9 41.16 -3.18 7.41
CA SER A 9 41.11 -3.17 5.93
C SER A 9 40.37 -1.98 5.32
N GLY A 10 39.63 -1.22 6.11
CA GLY A 10 38.75 -0.14 5.67
C GLY A 10 37.52 -0.62 4.89
N LYS A 11 37.20 -1.92 4.91
CA LYS A 11 36.12 -2.52 4.11
C LYS A 11 35.20 -3.40 4.95
N LEU A 12 33.91 -3.38 4.61
CA LEU A 12 32.90 -4.33 5.09
C LEU A 12 32.65 -5.37 4.00
N SER A 13 32.43 -6.62 4.39
CA SER A 13 32.09 -7.73 3.47
C SER A 13 30.58 -7.88 3.26
N THR A 14 29.78 -7.28 4.14
CA THR A 14 28.32 -7.41 4.12
C THR A 14 27.63 -6.22 3.44
N THR A 15 26.56 -6.51 2.70
CA THR A 15 25.62 -5.53 2.14
C THR A 15 24.20 -5.73 2.67
N SER A 16 24.00 -6.65 3.62
CA SER A 16 22.69 -6.91 4.24
C SER A 16 22.29 -5.76 5.17
N PRO A 17 21.08 -5.17 5.04
CA PRO A 17 20.64 -4.06 5.88
C PRO A 17 20.71 -4.34 7.38
N THR A 18 20.33 -5.55 7.80
CA THR A 18 20.32 -5.93 9.23
C THR A 18 21.73 -6.02 9.79
N LEU A 19 22.64 -6.68 9.07
CA LEU A 19 24.03 -6.79 9.48
C LEU A 19 24.75 -5.43 9.46
N LEU A 20 24.42 -4.55 8.51
CA LEU A 20 24.96 -3.19 8.48
C LEU A 20 24.49 -2.36 9.67
N LEU A 21 23.24 -2.53 10.12
CA LEU A 21 22.75 -1.91 11.35
C LEU A 21 23.47 -2.46 12.58
N ASP A 22 23.67 -3.78 12.69
CA ASP A 22 24.44 -4.37 13.80
C ASP A 22 25.88 -3.84 13.86
N VAL A 23 26.50 -3.67 12.69
CA VAL A 23 27.84 -3.07 12.57
C VAL A 23 27.83 -1.58 12.93
N LEU A 24 26.80 -0.83 12.52
CA LEU A 24 26.63 0.58 12.89
C LEU A 24 26.50 0.72 14.43
N MET A 25 25.69 -0.12 15.06
CA MET A 25 25.51 -0.17 16.51
C MET A 25 26.82 -0.52 17.23
N ALA A 26 27.57 -1.49 16.72
CA ALA A 26 28.88 -1.83 17.26
C ALA A 26 29.90 -0.68 17.06
N ALA A 27 29.89 -0.04 15.88
CA ALA A 27 30.78 1.07 15.57
C ALA A 27 30.51 2.28 16.47
N ASP A 28 29.24 2.61 16.76
CA ASP A 28 28.87 3.63 17.74
C ASP A 28 29.41 3.29 19.13
N LYS A 29 29.16 2.05 19.59
CA LYS A 29 29.63 1.56 20.90
C LYS A 29 31.14 1.65 21.10
N PHE A 30 31.91 1.53 20.02
CA PHE A 30 33.38 1.59 20.04
C PHE A 30 33.93 2.88 19.40
N GLU A 31 33.07 3.88 19.16
CA GLU A 31 33.41 5.21 18.61
C GLU A 31 34.18 5.17 17.28
N VAL A 32 33.93 4.17 16.43
CA VAL A 32 34.56 4.03 15.11
C VAL A 32 33.78 4.84 14.07
N VAL A 33 33.91 6.17 14.14
CA VAL A 33 33.13 7.14 13.34
C VAL A 33 33.24 6.91 11.82
N SER A 34 34.41 6.53 11.32
CA SER A 34 34.61 6.21 9.90
C SER A 34 33.78 5.02 9.43
N CYS A 35 33.62 4.00 10.30
CA CYS A 35 32.76 2.85 10.05
C CYS A 35 31.29 3.24 10.09
N MET A 36 30.89 4.12 11.02
CA MET A 36 29.51 4.64 11.09
C MET A 36 29.13 5.36 9.81
N HIS A 37 29.98 6.26 9.30
CA HIS A 37 29.76 6.93 8.03
C HIS A 37 29.63 5.95 6.86
N HIS A 38 30.49 4.94 6.83
CA HIS A 38 30.46 3.92 5.77
C HIS A 38 29.17 3.10 5.82
N CYS A 39 28.73 2.67 7.01
CA CYS A 39 27.47 1.95 7.20
C CYS A 39 26.28 2.82 6.78
N THR A 40 26.23 4.09 7.22
CA THR A 40 25.19 5.05 6.83
C THR A 40 25.13 5.22 5.30
N GLN A 41 26.28 5.33 4.62
CA GLN A 41 26.32 5.45 3.16
C GLN A 41 25.76 4.21 2.46
N LEU A 42 26.14 3.01 2.92
CA LEU A 42 25.63 1.75 2.38
C LEU A 42 24.14 1.58 2.65
N LEU A 43 23.67 1.84 3.86
CA LEU A 43 22.25 1.75 4.22
C LEU A 43 21.37 2.71 3.39
N ARG A 44 21.91 3.87 3.00
CA ARG A 44 21.23 4.84 2.11
C ARG A 44 21.21 4.43 0.64
N SER A 45 22.19 3.64 0.18
CA SER A 45 22.23 3.19 -1.22
C SER A 45 21.32 1.99 -1.48
N LEU A 46 20.87 1.31 -0.42
CA LEU A 46 19.89 0.24 -0.49
C LEU A 46 18.46 0.80 -0.70
N PRO A 47 17.55 0.04 -1.33
CA PRO A 47 16.16 0.44 -1.47
C PRO A 47 15.52 0.74 -0.11
N MET A 48 15.03 1.96 0.08
CA MET A 48 14.33 2.36 1.29
C MET A 48 12.89 1.81 1.27
N THR A 49 12.51 1.09 2.31
CA THR A 49 11.15 0.61 2.56
C THR A 49 10.57 1.32 3.79
N THR A 50 9.26 1.23 4.01
CA THR A 50 8.64 1.77 5.23
C THR A 50 9.22 1.12 6.49
N GLU A 51 9.45 -0.19 6.46
CA GLU A 51 10.05 -0.96 7.55
C GLU A 51 11.45 -0.46 7.90
N SER A 52 12.32 -0.32 6.89
CA SER A 52 13.67 0.19 7.11
C SER A 52 13.67 1.65 7.56
N ALA A 53 12.78 2.49 7.02
CA ALA A 53 12.68 3.90 7.42
C ALA A 53 12.25 4.05 8.89
N LEU A 54 11.31 3.24 9.37
CA LEU A 54 10.92 3.22 10.78
C LEU A 54 12.07 2.73 11.66
N LEU A 55 12.72 1.64 11.27
CA LEU A 55 13.86 1.07 12.02
C LEU A 55 15.01 2.08 12.16
N TYR A 56 15.28 2.88 11.12
CA TYR A 56 16.30 3.93 11.16
C TYR A 56 15.91 5.13 12.04
N LEU A 57 14.61 5.37 12.24
CA LEU A 57 14.11 6.44 13.12
C LEU A 57 13.94 5.99 14.57
N ASP A 58 13.89 4.68 14.81
CA ASP A 58 13.80 4.06 16.14
C ASP A 58 15.17 3.55 16.64
N LEU A 59 16.27 4.09 16.10
CA LEU A 59 17.61 3.78 16.57
C LEU A 59 17.80 4.30 18.01
N PRO A 60 18.61 3.63 18.85
CA PRO A 60 18.90 4.11 20.20
C PRO A 60 19.40 5.55 20.21
N VAL A 61 18.97 6.31 21.23
CA VAL A 61 19.19 7.77 21.30
C VAL A 61 20.66 8.17 21.15
N SER A 62 21.60 7.38 21.67
CA SER A 62 23.04 7.64 21.51
C SER A 62 23.46 7.62 20.04
N VAL A 63 22.99 6.63 19.27
CA VAL A 63 23.29 6.43 17.85
C VAL A 63 22.56 7.46 17.00
N SER A 64 21.29 7.74 17.31
CA SER A 64 20.47 8.70 16.56
C SER A 64 21.02 10.14 16.66
N MET A 65 21.72 10.48 17.74
CA MET A 65 22.32 11.80 17.93
C MET A 65 23.69 11.94 17.25
N ALA A 66 24.27 10.85 16.74
CA ALA A 66 25.55 10.88 16.06
C ALA A 66 25.43 11.58 14.69
N SER A 67 26.32 12.55 14.43
CA SER A 67 26.33 13.30 13.16
C SER A 67 26.52 12.40 11.93
N ALA A 68 27.18 11.25 12.10
CA ALA A 68 27.37 10.25 11.06
C ALA A 68 26.07 9.54 10.63
N VAL A 69 25.03 9.56 11.47
CA VAL A 69 23.74 8.89 11.25
C VAL A 69 22.68 9.85 10.72
N GLN A 70 22.87 11.16 10.91
CA GLN A 70 21.97 12.22 10.44
C GLN A 70 21.49 12.01 8.98
N PRO A 71 22.37 11.76 7.98
CA PRO A 71 21.94 11.58 6.59
C PRO A 71 21.02 10.38 6.36
N LEU A 72 21.13 9.34 7.20
CA LEU A 72 20.26 8.16 7.13
C LEU A 72 18.87 8.50 7.66
N THR A 73 18.80 9.20 8.80
CA THR A 73 17.54 9.61 9.41
C THR A 73 16.79 10.63 8.55
N ASP A 74 17.50 11.54 7.88
CA ASP A 74 16.89 12.50 6.97
C ASP A 74 16.33 11.80 5.72
N ALA A 75 17.07 10.84 5.15
CA ALA A 75 16.57 10.04 4.04
C ALA A 75 15.32 9.21 4.42
N ALA A 76 15.28 8.68 5.65
CA ALA A 76 14.11 7.97 6.17
C ALA A 76 12.90 8.92 6.35
N LYS A 77 13.11 10.12 6.91
CA LYS A 77 12.08 11.15 7.05
C LYS A 77 11.53 11.58 5.70
N ASP A 78 12.39 11.87 4.72
CA ASP A 78 12.01 12.26 3.37
C ASP A 78 11.22 11.16 2.66
N TYR A 79 11.67 9.90 2.80
CA TYR A 79 10.95 8.76 2.26
C TYR A 79 9.54 8.64 2.83
N LEU A 80 9.38 8.72 4.15
CA LEU A 80 8.06 8.66 4.79
C LEU A 80 7.20 9.88 4.41
N ALA A 81 7.78 11.08 4.37
CA ALA A 81 7.06 12.29 4.00
C ALA A 81 6.50 12.22 2.57
N ASN A 82 7.27 11.64 1.64
CA ASN A 82 6.85 11.41 0.26
C ASN A 82 5.85 10.25 0.15
N SER A 83 6.09 9.15 0.86
CA SER A 83 5.21 7.96 0.84
C SER A 83 3.83 8.24 1.45
N TYR A 84 3.74 9.20 2.38
CA TYR A 84 2.50 9.54 3.09
C TYR A 84 1.96 10.93 2.77
N LYS A 85 2.41 11.57 1.68
CA LYS A 85 2.15 12.98 1.32
C LYS A 85 0.70 13.45 1.51
N ASP A 86 -0.29 12.60 1.25
CA ASP A 86 -1.72 12.88 1.46
C ASP A 86 -2.14 12.95 2.93
N ILE A 87 -1.60 12.06 3.75
CA ILE A 87 -1.78 12.06 5.21
C ILE A 87 -1.00 13.22 5.81
N THR A 88 0.23 13.47 5.33
CA THR A 88 1.06 14.62 5.73
C THR A 88 0.34 15.94 5.45
N LYS A 89 -0.41 16.06 4.34
CA LYS A 89 -1.20 17.26 4.02
C LYS A 89 -2.35 17.50 5.01
N LYS A 90 -2.98 16.44 5.52
CA LYS A 90 -4.04 16.54 6.55
C LYS A 90 -3.47 16.79 7.94
N LEU A 91 -2.40 16.09 8.32
CA LEU A 91 -1.73 16.25 9.61
C LEU A 91 -0.98 17.59 9.72
N ARG A 92 -0.48 18.14 8.61
CA ARG A 92 0.10 19.50 8.57
C ARG A 92 -0.91 20.57 9.00
N LYS A 93 -2.21 20.37 8.71
CA LYS A 93 -3.25 21.29 9.20
C LYS A 93 -3.41 21.25 10.72
N VAL A 94 -3.10 20.11 11.34
CA VAL A 94 -3.10 19.95 12.80
C VAL A 94 -1.90 20.67 13.42
N LEU A 95 -0.73 20.62 12.78
CA LEU A 95 0.44 21.40 13.21
C LEU A 95 0.23 22.92 13.13
N THR A 96 -0.61 23.38 12.19
CA THR A 96 -0.96 24.79 12.04
C THR A 96 -2.24 25.17 12.79
N CYS A 97 -2.77 24.29 13.63
CA CYS A 97 -3.99 24.55 14.40
C CYS A 97 -3.61 25.35 15.66
N ASN A 98 -4.18 26.55 15.81
CA ASN A 98 -3.91 27.42 16.95
C ASN A 98 -4.58 26.92 18.25
N ASP A 99 -5.48 25.94 18.16
CA ASP A 99 -6.21 25.39 19.31
C ASP A 99 -5.41 24.31 20.06
N LEU A 100 -4.26 23.92 19.52
CA LEU A 100 -3.36 22.92 20.09
C LEU A 100 -2.00 23.55 20.33
N ASP A 101 -1.43 23.29 21.51
CA ASP A 101 -0.03 23.60 21.76
C ASP A 101 0.87 22.93 20.72
N HIS A 102 1.89 23.64 20.25
CA HIS A 102 2.71 23.18 19.13
C HIS A 102 3.52 21.92 19.50
N GLU A 103 3.96 21.79 20.75
CA GLU A 103 4.69 20.62 21.22
C GLU A 103 3.77 19.39 21.28
N LEU A 104 2.55 19.58 21.80
CA LEU A 104 1.52 18.55 21.82
C LEU A 104 1.06 18.15 20.40
N ALA A 105 0.84 19.12 19.51
CA ALA A 105 0.45 18.87 18.12
C ALA A 105 1.54 18.10 17.37
N SER A 106 2.81 18.47 17.56
CA SER A 106 3.97 17.78 17.00
C SER A 106 4.06 16.33 17.48
N LYS A 107 3.90 16.11 18.79
CA LYS A 107 3.88 14.77 19.38
C LYS A 107 2.75 13.90 18.83
N LEU A 108 1.52 14.43 18.79
CA LEU A 108 0.35 13.70 18.30
C LEU A 108 0.45 13.35 16.81
N VAL A 109 0.95 14.28 15.98
CA VAL A 109 1.18 14.04 14.56
C VAL A 109 2.25 12.97 14.36
N THR A 110 3.33 13.03 15.15
CA THR A 110 4.41 12.03 15.12
C THR A 110 3.87 10.64 15.51
N GLU A 111 3.17 10.52 16.64
CA GLU A 111 2.54 9.27 17.08
C GLU A 111 1.56 8.70 16.03
N ALA A 112 0.76 9.55 15.39
CA ALA A 112 -0.17 9.12 14.34
C ALA A 112 0.53 8.65 13.05
N LEU A 113 1.64 9.29 12.67
CA LEU A 113 2.48 8.86 11.55
C LEU A 113 3.14 7.51 11.85
N PHE A 114 3.70 7.33 13.04
CA PHE A 114 4.27 6.06 13.50
C PHE A 114 3.24 4.94 13.49
N PHE A 115 2.08 5.16 14.12
CA PHE A 115 0.98 4.19 14.12
C PHE A 115 0.56 3.77 12.70
N LYS A 116 0.48 4.72 11.77
CA LYS A 116 0.08 4.41 10.39
C LYS A 116 1.14 3.62 9.63
N ALA A 117 2.41 4.00 9.80
CA ALA A 117 3.52 3.32 9.15
C ALA A 117 3.70 1.89 9.72
N GLU A 118 3.51 1.72 11.02
CA GLU A 118 3.56 0.43 11.69
C GLU A 118 2.36 -0.47 11.32
N ALA A 119 1.14 0.08 11.19
CA ALA A 119 -0.04 -0.68 10.75
C ALA A 119 0.15 -1.30 9.34
N LEU A 120 0.85 -0.62 8.44
CA LEU A 120 1.20 -1.15 7.12
C LEU A 120 2.26 -2.26 7.19
N CYS A 121 3.19 -2.19 8.14
CA CYS A 121 4.14 -3.25 8.44
C CYS A 121 3.45 -4.49 9.04
N ARG A 122 2.48 -4.28 9.95
CA ARG A 122 1.65 -5.35 10.54
C ARG A 122 0.79 -6.08 9.50
N GLN A 123 0.42 -5.44 8.38
CA GLN A 123 -0.28 -6.13 7.28
C GLN A 123 0.62 -7.11 6.51
N ARG A 124 1.96 -6.99 6.62
CA ARG A 124 2.93 -7.87 5.96
C ARG A 124 3.47 -8.95 6.88
N ALA A 125 3.51 -8.71 8.19
CA ALA A 125 3.92 -9.69 9.19
C ALA A 125 2.69 -10.34 9.85
N PHE A 126 2.50 -11.66 9.70
CA PHE A 126 1.53 -12.40 10.50
C PHE A 126 1.93 -12.33 11.99
N SER A 127 1.19 -11.53 12.76
CA SER A 127 1.11 -11.48 14.23
C SER A 127 2.41 -11.36 15.04
N ALA A 128 2.58 -10.26 15.77
CA ALA A 128 2.71 -10.25 17.24
C ALA A 128 2.85 -8.81 17.77
N ASP A 129 2.26 -8.59 18.93
CA ASP A 129 2.36 -7.43 19.84
C ASP A 129 1.31 -6.30 19.71
N GLU A 130 0.30 -6.38 20.57
CA GLU A 130 -0.79 -5.41 20.80
C GLU A 130 -0.50 -4.41 21.94
N SER A 131 0.72 -4.37 22.48
CA SER A 131 0.94 -3.68 23.77
C SER A 131 1.31 -2.18 23.69
N SER A 132 1.77 -1.65 22.55
CA SER A 132 2.41 -0.32 22.49
C SER A 132 1.53 0.87 22.11
N HIS A 133 0.37 0.69 21.46
CA HIS A 133 -0.42 1.80 20.90
C HIS A 133 -1.89 1.83 21.34
N LYS A 134 -2.16 1.68 22.64
CA LYS A 134 -3.52 1.65 23.22
C LYS A 134 -4.41 2.87 22.91
N ARG A 135 -3.85 4.00 22.46
CA ARG A 135 -4.62 5.22 22.08
C ARG A 135 -5.21 5.17 20.67
N PHE A 136 -4.65 4.36 19.78
CA PHE A 136 -5.05 4.31 18.38
C PHE A 136 -5.50 2.88 18.05
N MET A 137 -6.82 2.67 17.92
CA MET A 137 -7.38 1.43 17.38
C MET A 137 -7.76 1.66 15.93
N GLU A 138 -7.30 0.78 15.02
CA GLU A 138 -7.76 0.79 13.63
C GLU A 138 -9.24 0.38 13.61
N ARG A 139 -10.13 1.36 13.46
CA ARG A 139 -11.57 1.11 13.35
C ARG A 139 -11.88 0.52 11.98
N ALA A 140 -12.83 -0.41 11.90
CA ALA A 140 -13.34 -0.95 10.64
C ALA A 140 -13.75 0.19 9.68
N TYR A 141 -12.87 0.54 8.75
CA TYR A 141 -13.06 1.71 7.90
C TYR A 141 -14.17 1.46 6.86
N LYS A 142 -14.82 2.56 6.45
CA LYS A 142 -15.67 2.65 5.25
C LYS A 142 -15.00 2.07 3.98
N TYR A 143 -13.67 1.96 3.98
CA TYR A 143 -12.83 1.49 2.87
C TYR A 143 -12.13 0.17 3.22
N ARG A 144 -12.21 -0.81 2.32
CA ARG A 144 -11.71 -2.18 2.52
C ARG A 144 -10.21 -2.30 2.22
N PRO A 145 -9.43 -2.96 3.09
CA PRO A 145 -8.02 -3.21 2.81
C PRO A 145 -7.87 -4.08 1.56
N LEU A 146 -6.72 -3.92 0.89
CA LEU A 146 -6.36 -4.66 -0.32
C LEU A 146 -5.04 -5.38 -0.10
N LYS A 147 -4.84 -6.51 -0.78
CA LYS A 147 -3.50 -7.06 -1.00
C LYS A 147 -3.06 -6.65 -2.39
N VAL A 148 -1.94 -5.95 -2.51
CA VAL A 148 -1.45 -5.42 -3.78
C VAL A 148 -0.07 -6.00 -4.07
N VAL A 149 0.13 -6.47 -5.29
CA VAL A 149 1.41 -6.93 -5.82
C VAL A 149 1.76 -6.04 -7.01
N GLU A 150 2.90 -5.37 -6.97
CA GLU A 150 3.32 -4.40 -7.98
C GLU A 150 4.51 -4.95 -8.77
N PHE A 151 4.52 -4.64 -10.07
CA PHE A 151 5.55 -5.05 -11.02
C PHE A 151 5.98 -3.84 -11.85
N ASP A 152 7.28 -3.58 -11.90
CA ASP A 152 7.83 -2.48 -12.70
C ASP A 152 8.20 -2.91 -14.13
N ARG A 153 8.34 -4.21 -14.39
CA ARG A 153 8.76 -4.79 -15.68
C ARG A 153 7.87 -6.00 -16.06
N PRO A 154 7.63 -6.25 -17.36
CA PRO A 154 8.11 -5.53 -18.55
C PRO A 154 7.43 -4.18 -18.78
N HIS A 155 6.29 -3.95 -18.11
CA HIS A 155 5.60 -2.67 -18.06
C HIS A 155 5.09 -2.50 -16.63
N PRO A 156 4.83 -1.26 -16.18
CA PRO A 156 4.16 -1.01 -14.92
C PRO A 156 2.82 -1.75 -14.84
N GLN A 157 2.70 -2.65 -13.89
CA GLN A 157 1.53 -3.49 -13.66
C GLN A 157 1.29 -3.66 -12.15
N CYS A 158 0.03 -3.78 -11.74
CA CYS A 158 -0.31 -4.23 -10.40
C CYS A 158 -1.44 -5.26 -10.41
N ILE A 159 -1.37 -6.19 -9.46
CA ILE A 159 -2.41 -7.17 -9.18
C ILE A 159 -2.96 -6.88 -7.79
N VAL A 160 -4.25 -6.64 -7.73
CA VAL A 160 -4.98 -6.26 -6.52
C VAL A 160 -5.96 -7.36 -6.17
N TYR A 161 -5.93 -7.80 -4.91
CA TYR A 161 -6.88 -8.75 -4.36
C TYR A 161 -7.81 -8.05 -3.36
N LEU A 162 -9.11 -8.29 -3.53
CA LEU A 162 -10.17 -7.78 -2.68
C LEU A 162 -11.05 -8.94 -2.23
N ASP A 163 -11.10 -9.14 -0.91
CA ASP A 163 -11.97 -10.13 -0.29
C ASP A 163 -13.19 -9.42 0.33
N LEU A 164 -14.39 -9.93 0.06
CA LEU A 164 -15.63 -9.44 0.64
C LEU A 164 -16.38 -10.60 1.28
N LYS A 165 -16.73 -10.51 2.57
CA LYS A 165 -17.55 -11.54 3.20
C LYS A 165 -18.98 -11.51 2.65
N ARG A 166 -19.65 -12.66 2.64
CA ARG A 166 -21.06 -12.78 2.20
C ARG A 166 -21.97 -11.81 2.94
N GLU A 167 -21.82 -11.69 4.26
CA GLU A 167 -22.56 -10.73 5.08
C GLU A 167 -22.34 -9.25 4.69
N GLU A 168 -21.17 -8.94 4.13
CA GLU A 168 -20.80 -7.60 3.69
C GLU A 168 -21.34 -7.34 2.29
N CYS A 169 -21.28 -8.34 1.40
CA CYS A 169 -21.95 -8.31 0.11
C CYS A 169 -23.45 -8.10 0.29
N ALA A 170 -24.11 -8.79 1.23
CA ALA A 170 -25.54 -8.67 1.48
C ALA A 170 -25.97 -7.22 1.78
N LYS A 171 -25.13 -6.44 2.48
CA LYS A 171 -25.37 -5.02 2.81
C LYS A 171 -25.34 -4.09 1.59
N LEU A 172 -24.88 -4.58 0.43
CA LEU A 172 -24.89 -3.81 -0.81
C LEU A 172 -26.28 -3.80 -1.46
N PHE A 173 -27.18 -4.73 -1.15
CA PHE A 173 -28.50 -4.72 -1.76
C PHE A 173 -29.37 -3.55 -1.24
N PRO A 174 -30.17 -2.87 -2.08
CA PRO A 174 -30.30 -3.04 -3.53
C PRO A 174 -29.37 -2.13 -4.37
N SER A 175 -28.72 -1.14 -3.75
CA SER A 175 -27.98 -0.07 -4.44
C SER A 175 -26.74 0.44 -3.68
N GLY A 176 -26.37 -0.28 -2.63
CA GLY A 176 -25.20 -0.03 -1.80
C GLY A 176 -23.88 -0.26 -2.52
N ARG A 177 -22.82 0.31 -1.95
CA ARG A 177 -21.47 0.32 -2.49
C ARG A 177 -20.46 0.11 -1.39
N VAL A 178 -19.43 -0.67 -1.69
CA VAL A 178 -18.23 -0.78 -0.87
C VAL A 178 -17.04 -0.36 -1.70
N TYR A 179 -16.12 0.38 -1.06
CA TYR A 179 -14.93 0.92 -1.69
C TYR A 179 -13.72 0.25 -1.08
N SER A 180 -12.68 0.02 -1.85
CA SER A 180 -11.38 -0.36 -1.33
C SER A 180 -10.62 0.87 -0.82
N GLN A 181 -9.55 0.62 -0.05
CA GLN A 181 -8.47 1.58 0.11
C GLN A 181 -7.83 1.88 -1.24
N ALA A 182 -7.16 3.02 -1.33
CA ALA A 182 -6.46 3.41 -2.54
C ALA A 182 -5.18 2.57 -2.70
N PHE A 183 -4.82 2.27 -3.95
CA PHE A 183 -3.57 1.64 -4.35
C PHE A 183 -2.97 2.44 -5.52
N HIS A 184 -1.68 2.29 -5.78
CA HIS A 184 -0.99 3.12 -6.76
C HIS A 184 -0.50 2.30 -7.95
N LEU A 185 -0.49 2.92 -9.12
CA LEU A 185 0.09 2.35 -10.34
C LEU A 185 0.65 3.50 -11.18
N GLY A 186 1.95 3.46 -11.47
CA GLY A 186 2.66 4.53 -12.18
C GLY A 186 2.48 5.92 -11.56
N GLY A 187 2.51 5.99 -10.23
CA GLY A 187 2.37 7.23 -9.45
C GLY A 187 0.94 7.76 -9.31
N GLN A 188 -0.05 7.11 -9.93
CA GLN A 188 -1.45 7.50 -9.85
C GLN A 188 -2.23 6.62 -8.87
N GLY A 189 -3.05 7.26 -8.02
CA GLY A 189 -3.93 6.56 -7.08
C GLY A 189 -5.23 6.05 -7.73
N PHE A 190 -5.53 4.77 -7.49
CA PHE A 190 -6.72 4.04 -7.93
C PHE A 190 -7.44 3.40 -6.76
N PHE A 191 -8.70 3.01 -6.96
CA PHE A 191 -9.49 2.22 -6.00
C PHE A 191 -10.47 1.31 -6.74
N LEU A 192 -10.87 0.21 -6.09
CA LEU A 192 -11.96 -0.64 -6.52
C LEU A 192 -13.25 -0.24 -5.82
N SER A 193 -14.38 -0.35 -6.52
CA SER A 193 -15.70 -0.20 -5.93
C SER A 193 -16.63 -1.31 -6.38
N ALA A 194 -17.16 -2.06 -5.42
CA ALA A 194 -18.13 -3.14 -5.65
C ALA A 194 -19.53 -2.66 -5.28
N HIS A 195 -20.48 -2.86 -6.20
CA HIS A 195 -21.83 -2.31 -6.12
C HIS A 195 -22.88 -3.40 -6.33
N CYS A 196 -24.05 -3.23 -5.72
CA CYS A 196 -25.28 -3.79 -6.25
C CYS A 196 -25.89 -2.79 -7.23
N ASN A 197 -26.09 -3.16 -8.49
CA ASN A 197 -26.66 -2.29 -9.51
C ASN A 197 -27.96 -2.90 -10.05
N LEU A 198 -28.97 -2.06 -10.32
CA LEU A 198 -30.08 -2.49 -11.18
C LEU A 198 -29.61 -2.47 -12.63
N ASP A 199 -29.64 -3.61 -13.31
CA ASP A 199 -29.42 -3.65 -14.74
C ASP A 199 -30.69 -3.19 -15.47
N GLN A 200 -30.57 -2.12 -16.25
CA GLN A 200 -31.75 -1.49 -16.89
C GLN A 200 -32.32 -2.35 -18.03
N GLN A 201 -31.52 -3.24 -18.62
CA GLN A 201 -31.96 -4.11 -19.71
C GLN A 201 -32.68 -5.35 -19.17
N SER A 202 -32.10 -6.02 -18.18
CA SER A 202 -32.65 -7.26 -17.63
C SER A 202 -33.56 -7.07 -16.41
N LEU A 203 -33.67 -5.84 -15.90
CA LEU A 203 -34.53 -5.44 -14.78
C LEU A 203 -34.26 -6.20 -13.46
N PHE A 204 -33.06 -6.78 -13.30
CA PHE A 204 -32.64 -7.41 -12.04
C PHE A 204 -31.43 -6.71 -11.43
N HIS A 205 -31.31 -6.84 -10.11
CA HIS A 205 -30.12 -6.40 -9.39
C HIS A 205 -28.96 -7.35 -9.67
N CYS A 206 -27.75 -6.84 -9.85
CA CYS A 206 -26.56 -7.63 -10.14
C CYS A 206 -25.31 -7.04 -9.46
N PHE A 207 -24.31 -7.89 -9.28
CA PHE A 207 -23.03 -7.48 -8.70
C PHE A 207 -22.15 -6.85 -9.79
N GLY A 208 -21.72 -5.62 -9.55
CA GLY A 208 -20.80 -4.91 -10.42
C GLY A 208 -19.51 -4.54 -9.72
N LEU A 209 -18.42 -4.49 -10.49
CA LEU A 209 -17.11 -4.10 -10.03
C LEU A 209 -16.55 -3.02 -10.94
N PHE A 210 -15.98 -1.98 -10.33
CA PHE A 210 -15.45 -0.81 -11.02
C PHE A 210 -14.08 -0.43 -10.48
N LEU A 211 -13.28 0.13 -11.37
CA LEU A 211 -11.99 0.75 -11.12
C LEU A 211 -12.15 2.27 -11.23
N GLY A 212 -11.84 2.99 -10.16
CA GLY A 212 -11.86 4.44 -10.11
C GLY A 212 -10.46 5.04 -9.91
N MET A 213 -10.27 6.27 -10.40
CA MET A 213 -9.05 7.05 -10.18
C MET A 213 -9.33 8.16 -9.16
N GLN A 214 -8.44 8.31 -8.17
CA GLN A 214 -8.67 9.20 -7.01
C GLN A 214 -8.43 10.68 -7.33
N GLU A 215 -7.41 11.01 -8.13
CA GLU A 215 -7.04 12.40 -8.40
C GLU A 215 -7.49 12.88 -9.79
N LYS A 216 -7.68 14.20 -9.91
CA LYS A 216 -7.80 14.90 -11.20
C LYS A 216 -6.41 15.44 -11.54
N GLY A 217 -5.58 14.63 -12.19
CA GLY A 217 -4.32 15.09 -12.78
C GLY A 217 -4.54 15.67 -14.18
N SER A 218 -3.61 16.51 -14.65
CA SER A 218 -3.59 17.03 -16.03
C SER A 218 -3.16 15.99 -17.08
N ILE A 219 -2.71 14.82 -16.62
CA ILE A 219 -2.13 13.75 -17.46
C ILE A 219 -3.17 12.64 -17.62
N SER A 220 -3.47 12.28 -18.86
CA SER A 220 -4.34 11.15 -19.19
C SER A 220 -3.59 9.83 -19.00
N PHE A 221 -4.24 8.85 -18.38
CA PHE A 221 -3.60 7.58 -18.04
C PHE A 221 -4.37 6.39 -18.61
N THR A 222 -3.76 5.68 -19.56
CA THR A 222 -4.39 4.52 -20.20
C THR A 222 -4.05 3.25 -19.45
N VAL A 223 -5.08 2.55 -18.98
CA VAL A 223 -4.95 1.32 -18.22
C VAL A 223 -5.74 0.22 -18.91
N ASP A 224 -5.07 -0.89 -19.20
CA ASP A 224 -5.73 -2.17 -19.44
C ASP A 224 -6.02 -2.81 -18.09
N TYR A 225 -7.24 -3.29 -17.89
CA TYR A 225 -7.63 -3.95 -16.65
C TYR A 225 -8.40 -5.24 -16.90
N GLU A 226 -8.14 -6.24 -16.06
CA GLU A 226 -8.87 -7.50 -15.98
C GLU A 226 -9.46 -7.67 -14.59
N PHE A 227 -10.76 -7.94 -14.51
CA PHE A 227 -11.42 -8.41 -13.30
C PHE A 227 -11.61 -9.92 -13.36
N ALA A 228 -11.23 -10.60 -12.29
CA ALA A 228 -11.37 -12.03 -12.12
C ALA A 228 -11.92 -12.37 -10.73
N ALA A 229 -12.49 -13.56 -10.59
CA ALA A 229 -13.00 -14.05 -9.32
C ALA A 229 -12.72 -15.55 -9.16
N ARG A 230 -12.59 -16.01 -7.92
CA ARG A 230 -12.54 -17.45 -7.66
C ARG A 230 -13.94 -18.05 -7.79
N THR A 231 -14.00 -19.25 -8.34
CA THR A 231 -15.23 -20.04 -8.48
C THR A 231 -15.12 -21.44 -7.89
N LYS A 232 -13.93 -21.81 -7.42
CA LYS A 232 -13.62 -23.11 -6.84
C LYS A 232 -12.62 -22.95 -5.68
N PRO A 233 -12.64 -23.86 -4.69
CA PRO A 233 -11.67 -23.88 -3.60
C PRO A 233 -10.21 -24.11 -4.03
N SER A 234 -9.97 -24.53 -5.28
CA SER A 234 -8.62 -24.74 -5.84
C SER A 234 -7.73 -23.47 -5.82
N GLY A 235 -8.34 -22.30 -5.62
CA GLY A 235 -7.61 -21.02 -5.51
C GLY A 235 -7.40 -20.30 -6.83
N GLU A 236 -7.79 -20.92 -7.95
CA GLU A 236 -7.69 -20.34 -9.29
C GLU A 236 -8.69 -19.20 -9.51
N PHE A 237 -8.22 -18.13 -10.14
CA PHE A 237 -9.06 -17.00 -10.54
C PHE A 237 -9.50 -17.15 -11.98
N VAL A 238 -10.81 -17.00 -12.21
CA VAL A 238 -11.41 -17.03 -13.55
C VAL A 238 -11.69 -15.61 -14.01
N SER A 239 -11.16 -15.23 -15.18
CA SER A 239 -11.43 -13.94 -15.82
C SER A 239 -12.93 -13.73 -16.01
N LYS A 240 -13.44 -12.58 -15.59
CA LYS A 240 -14.85 -12.17 -15.69
C LYS A 240 -15.07 -11.02 -16.65
N TYR A 241 -14.15 -10.06 -16.67
CA TYR A 241 -14.24 -8.91 -17.55
C TYR A 241 -12.85 -8.36 -17.87
N LYS A 242 -12.66 -7.91 -19.11
CA LYS A 242 -11.48 -7.18 -19.55
C LYS A 242 -11.92 -5.89 -20.20
N GLY A 243 -11.19 -4.82 -19.92
CA GLY A 243 -11.42 -3.53 -20.54
C GLY A 243 -10.14 -2.73 -20.63
N TYR A 244 -10.20 -1.65 -21.38
CA TYR A 244 -9.16 -0.64 -21.39
C TYR A 244 -9.83 0.73 -21.29
N TYR A 245 -9.20 1.66 -20.60
CA TYR A 245 -9.74 3.01 -20.45
C TYR A 245 -8.64 4.04 -20.24
N THR A 246 -8.82 5.20 -20.86
CA THR A 246 -7.98 6.38 -20.63
C THR A 246 -8.64 7.26 -19.58
N PHE A 247 -8.08 7.24 -18.37
CA PHE A 247 -8.55 8.06 -17.26
C PHE A 247 -8.08 9.50 -17.40
N THR A 248 -9.02 10.45 -17.35
CA THR A 248 -8.76 11.90 -17.38
C THR A 248 -9.18 12.61 -16.08
N GLY A 249 -9.54 11.84 -15.04
CA GLY A 249 -9.98 12.35 -13.74
C GLY A 249 -11.44 12.02 -13.39
N GLY A 250 -11.68 11.63 -12.14
CA GLY A 250 -13.02 11.63 -11.53
C GLY A 250 -14.07 10.65 -12.07
N LYS A 251 -13.67 9.63 -12.85
CA LYS A 251 -14.58 8.62 -13.40
C LYS A 251 -14.16 7.22 -12.95
N ALA A 252 -15.17 6.38 -12.67
CA ALA A 252 -15.00 4.96 -12.47
C ALA A 252 -15.51 4.19 -13.69
N VAL A 253 -14.78 3.14 -14.08
CA VAL A 253 -15.09 2.27 -15.22
C VAL A 253 -15.07 0.82 -14.78
N GLY A 254 -15.83 -0.02 -15.46
CA GLY A 254 -15.93 -1.43 -15.08
C GLY A 254 -17.19 -2.05 -15.65
N TYR A 255 -17.68 -3.08 -14.98
CA TYR A 255 -18.77 -3.88 -15.50
C TYR A 255 -19.90 -4.02 -14.48
N ARG A 256 -21.13 -3.75 -14.92
CA ARG A 256 -22.31 -3.70 -14.05
C ARG A 256 -22.74 -5.07 -13.54
N ASN A 257 -22.59 -6.11 -14.38
CA ASN A 257 -23.02 -7.48 -14.11
C ASN A 257 -21.82 -8.44 -14.23
N LEU A 258 -20.86 -8.35 -13.30
CA LEU A 258 -19.59 -9.07 -13.34
C LEU A 258 -19.76 -10.60 -13.46
N PHE A 259 -20.79 -11.15 -12.85
CA PHE A 259 -21.04 -12.60 -12.81
C PHE A 259 -22.08 -13.09 -13.80
N ALA A 260 -22.63 -12.21 -14.64
CA ALA A 260 -23.74 -12.52 -15.55
C ALA A 260 -24.90 -13.25 -14.83
N THR A 261 -25.19 -12.86 -13.59
CA THR A 261 -26.07 -13.59 -12.67
C THR A 261 -26.89 -12.59 -11.85
N PRO A 262 -28.21 -12.83 -11.65
CA PRO A 262 -29.03 -12.02 -10.76
C PRO A 262 -28.54 -12.07 -9.31
N TRP A 263 -28.75 -10.98 -8.57
CA TRP A 263 -28.28 -10.82 -7.20
C TRP A 263 -28.76 -11.93 -6.27
N THR A 264 -30.01 -12.38 -6.45
CA THR A 264 -30.62 -13.47 -5.67
C THR A 264 -29.85 -14.77 -5.84
N SER A 265 -29.55 -15.17 -7.08
CA SER A 265 -28.73 -16.35 -7.38
C SER A 265 -27.26 -16.16 -6.98
N PHE A 266 -26.72 -14.95 -7.15
CA PHE A 266 -25.35 -14.63 -6.74
C PHE A 266 -25.17 -14.80 -5.22
N MET A 267 -26.13 -14.37 -4.41
CA MET A 267 -26.09 -14.42 -2.95
C MET A 267 -26.60 -15.73 -2.33
N ALA A 268 -27.12 -16.66 -3.15
CA ALA A 268 -27.69 -17.92 -2.69
C ALA A 268 -26.65 -18.77 -1.92
N GLU A 269 -27.12 -19.63 -1.00
CA GLU A 269 -26.24 -20.47 -0.17
C GLU A 269 -25.37 -21.39 -1.02
N ASP A 270 -25.91 -21.91 -2.12
CA ASP A 270 -25.26 -22.78 -3.10
C ASP A 270 -24.43 -22.01 -4.16
N SER A 271 -24.29 -20.70 -4.02
CA SER A 271 -23.50 -19.88 -4.93
C SER A 271 -22.02 -20.28 -4.94
N LEU A 272 -21.52 -20.64 -6.12
CA LEU A 272 -20.15 -21.07 -6.36
C LEU A 272 -19.10 -19.96 -6.15
N TYR A 273 -19.53 -18.70 -5.98
CA TYR A 273 -18.64 -17.55 -5.85
C TYR A 273 -18.17 -17.27 -4.43
N PHE A 274 -18.86 -17.84 -3.44
CA PHE A 274 -18.51 -17.67 -2.03
C PHE A 274 -17.81 -18.93 -1.52
N ILE A 275 -16.49 -18.82 -1.33
CA ILE A 275 -15.66 -19.90 -0.80
C ILE A 275 -15.42 -19.58 0.67
N ASN A 276 -15.87 -20.45 1.57
CA ASN A 276 -15.86 -20.20 3.02
C ASN A 276 -16.48 -18.83 3.37
N ASP A 277 -17.67 -18.57 2.83
CA ASP A 277 -18.41 -17.30 2.96
C ASP A 277 -17.67 -16.04 2.52
N THR A 278 -16.64 -16.20 1.69
CA THR A 278 -15.85 -15.08 1.18
C THR A 278 -15.86 -15.06 -0.35
N LEU A 279 -16.20 -13.91 -0.91
CA LEU A 279 -16.00 -13.60 -2.32
C LEU A 279 -14.57 -13.11 -2.52
N HIS A 280 -13.81 -13.83 -3.34
CA HIS A 280 -12.43 -13.48 -3.67
C HIS A 280 -12.35 -12.85 -5.06
N LEU A 281 -12.01 -11.56 -5.12
CA LEU A 281 -11.86 -10.79 -6.35
C LEU A 281 -10.38 -10.48 -6.62
N ARG A 282 -10.03 -10.43 -7.90
CA ARG A 282 -8.73 -9.97 -8.39
C ARG A 282 -8.95 -8.93 -9.48
N ALA A 283 -8.20 -7.83 -9.40
CA ALA A 283 -8.07 -6.87 -10.48
C ALA A 283 -6.60 -6.80 -10.90
N GLU A 284 -6.32 -7.03 -12.17
CA GLU A 284 -4.98 -6.88 -12.75
C GLU A 284 -4.99 -5.65 -13.65
N LEU A 285 -4.09 -4.71 -13.43
CA LEU A 285 -4.01 -3.45 -14.14
C LEU A 285 -2.64 -3.32 -14.79
N THR A 286 -2.59 -2.95 -16.06
CA THR A 286 -1.35 -2.78 -16.82
C THR A 286 -1.36 -1.45 -17.55
N ILE A 287 -0.24 -0.74 -17.51
CA ILE A 287 -0.03 0.46 -18.33
C ILE A 287 0.69 0.03 -19.60
N LYS A 288 -0.01 0.13 -20.74
CA LYS A 288 0.66 0.01 -22.05
C LYS A 288 1.23 1.37 -22.45
N GLN A 289 2.54 1.43 -22.67
CA GLN A 289 3.12 2.53 -23.42
C GLN A 289 2.63 2.42 -24.88
N SER A 290 2.15 3.53 -25.45
CA SER A 290 1.86 3.61 -26.86
C SER A 290 3.16 3.33 -27.63
N GLN A 291 3.22 2.20 -28.35
CA GLN A 291 4.28 1.97 -29.32
C GLN A 291 4.17 3.09 -30.36
N SER A 292 5.16 3.98 -30.41
CA SER A 292 5.36 4.84 -31.56
C SER A 292 5.53 3.94 -32.78
N PRO A 293 4.84 4.19 -33.91
CA PRO A 293 5.13 3.45 -35.12
C PRO A 293 6.58 3.73 -35.48
N SER A 294 7.39 2.67 -35.52
CA SER A 294 8.69 2.72 -36.16
C SER A 294 8.48 3.19 -37.59
N LEU A 295 8.92 4.42 -37.88
CA LEU A 295 9.11 4.88 -39.26
C LEU A 295 10.10 3.91 -39.90
N GLN A 296 9.58 3.00 -40.73
CA GLN A 296 10.33 2.36 -41.80
C GLN A 296 10.30 3.25 -43.04
#